data_AF-A0AAI8CG27-F1
#
_entry.id   AF-A0AAI8CG27-F1
#
_cell.length_a   1.000
_cell.length_b   1.000
_cell.length_c   1.000
_cell.angle_alpha   90.00
_cell.angle_beta   90.00
_cell.angle_gamma   90.00
#
_symmetry.space_group_name_H-M   'P 1'
#
loop_
_entity.id
_entity.type
_entity.pdbx_description
1 polymer ?
#
loop_
_entity_poly.entity_id
_entity_poly.type
_entity_poly.pdbx_seq_one_letter_code
_entity_poly.pdbx_strand_id
1 'polypeptide(L)'
;MISKENIKNWFKTGLKPTQEQFWAWMDSFWHKDEMIPISKIEGMQPIYNAINSQNTQLAKAKIYATGELQVFKFAGNTNNGALEIGDFVVGIVGNQFIRGIYIGGDIVSLASFNVYDSIEF
;
A
#
# COMPACT_ATOMS: atom_id res chain seq x y z
N MET A 1 35.06 -4.82 -4.27
CA MET A 1 35.17 -5.11 -2.83
C MET A 1 35.84 -6.46 -2.66
N ILE A 2 36.82 -6.54 -1.77
CA ILE A 2 37.49 -7.80 -1.46
C ILE A 2 36.60 -8.61 -0.54
N SER A 3 36.58 -9.94 -0.70
CA SER A 3 35.80 -10.80 0.16
C SER A 3 36.33 -10.76 1.60
N LYS A 4 35.41 -10.87 2.58
CA LYS A 4 35.79 -10.94 4.00
C LYS A 4 36.77 -12.08 4.28
N GLU A 5 36.71 -13.17 3.52
CA GLU A 5 37.61 -14.31 3.63
C GLU A 5 39.04 -13.97 3.16
N ASN A 6 39.18 -13.25 2.05
CA ASN A 6 40.47 -12.78 1.57
C ASN A 6 41.10 -11.78 2.56
N ILE A 7 40.29 -10.87 3.12
CA ILE A 7 40.74 -9.94 4.17
C ILE A 7 41.25 -10.72 5.39
N LYS A 8 40.51 -11.73 5.89
CA LYS A 8 40.94 -12.56 7.02
C LYS A 8 42.28 -13.26 6.78
N ASN A 9 42.57 -13.66 5.54
CA ASN A 9 43.84 -14.29 5.20
C ASN A 9 45.04 -13.35 5.35
N TRP A 10 44.86 -12.04 5.15
CA TRP A 10 45.91 -11.04 5.31
C TRP A 10 46.26 -10.71 6.77
N PHE A 11 45.33 -10.98 7.70
CA PHE A 11 45.47 -10.66 9.14
C PHE A 11 45.62 -11.91 10.03
N LYS A 12 46.12 -13.04 9.49
CA LYS A 12 46.44 -14.21 10.32
C LYS A 12 47.62 -13.92 11.25
N THR A 13 47.67 -14.61 12.39
CA THR A 13 48.78 -14.50 13.34
C THR A 13 50.12 -14.68 12.65
N GLY A 14 51.03 -13.74 12.85
CA GLY A 14 52.36 -13.75 12.24
C GLY A 14 52.42 -13.20 10.81
N LEU A 15 51.29 -12.86 10.18
CA LEU A 15 51.24 -12.17 8.89
C LEU A 15 50.96 -10.68 9.08
N LYS A 16 51.63 -9.86 8.27
CA LYS A 16 51.39 -8.42 8.16
C LYS A 16 50.90 -8.14 6.73
N PRO A 17 49.76 -7.47 6.55
CA PRO A 17 49.31 -7.07 5.22
C PRO A 17 50.30 -6.10 4.58
N THR A 18 50.41 -6.14 3.25
CA THR A 18 51.08 -5.07 2.49
C THR A 18 50.26 -3.77 2.56
N GLN A 19 50.86 -2.65 2.14
CA GLN A 19 50.15 -1.37 2.08
C GLN A 19 48.89 -1.45 1.20
N GLU A 20 49.00 -2.10 0.04
CA GLU A 20 47.90 -2.29 -0.90
C GLU A 20 46.79 -3.17 -0.30
N GLN A 21 47.16 -4.22 0.42
CA GLN A 21 46.21 -5.09 1.13
C GLN A 21 45.49 -4.33 2.26
N PHE A 22 46.21 -3.45 2.96
CA PHE A 22 45.63 -2.62 4.01
C PHE A 22 44.64 -1.61 3.44
N TRP A 23 44.98 -0.91 2.34
CA TRP A 23 44.05 0.00 1.67
C TRP A 23 42.83 -0.72 1.10
N ALA A 24 43.03 -1.86 0.45
CA ALA A 24 41.93 -2.65 -0.08
C ALA A 24 40.97 -3.17 1.01
N TRP A 25 41.47 -3.38 2.23
CA TRP A 25 40.62 -3.68 3.39
C TRP A 25 39.74 -2.47 3.77
N MET A 26 40.32 -1.27 3.85
CA MET A 26 39.58 -0.04 4.17
C MET A 26 38.49 0.24 3.13
N ASP A 27 38.83 0.16 1.85
CA ASP A 27 37.90 0.40 0.71
C ASP A 27 36.79 -0.67 0.60
N SER A 28 36.87 -1.76 1.36
CA SER A 28 35.84 -2.81 1.37
C SER A 28 34.68 -2.52 2.33
N PHE A 29 34.77 -1.45 3.14
CA PHE A 29 33.72 -1.01 4.06
C PHE A 29 33.25 0.39 3.72
N TRP A 30 31.99 0.70 4.02
CA TRP A 30 31.46 2.06 3.94
C TRP A 30 31.96 2.87 5.13
N HIS A 31 32.48 4.06 4.85
CA HIS A 31 32.86 5.03 5.87
C HIS A 31 31.65 5.85 6.35
N LYS A 32 31.71 6.42 7.56
CA LYS A 32 30.57 7.11 8.19
C LYS A 32 30.03 8.29 7.38
N ASP A 33 30.90 8.92 6.59
CA ASP A 33 30.57 10.11 5.80
C ASP A 33 30.15 9.75 4.36
N GLU A 34 30.11 8.46 4.02
CA GLU A 34 29.72 8.00 2.69
C GLU A 34 28.22 7.71 2.62
N MET A 35 27.61 8.12 1.51
CA MET A 35 26.23 7.77 1.21
C MET A 35 26.14 6.33 0.73
N ILE A 36 25.32 5.52 1.40
CA ILE A 36 25.01 4.16 0.97
C ILE A 36 23.91 4.21 -0.10
N PRO A 37 24.14 3.73 -1.34
CA PRO A 37 23.10 3.69 -2.35
C PRO A 37 21.94 2.78 -1.94
N ILE A 38 20.70 3.20 -2.17
CA ILE A 38 19.49 2.42 -1.84
C ILE A 38 19.52 1.01 -2.45
N SER A 39 20.10 0.85 -3.65
CA SER A 39 20.24 -0.43 -4.34
C SER A 39 21.15 -1.44 -3.62
N LYS A 40 21.95 -1.00 -2.64
CA LYS A 40 22.84 -1.84 -1.83
C LYS A 40 22.24 -2.21 -0.48
N ILE A 41 21.05 -1.70 -0.14
CA ILE A 41 20.36 -1.99 1.12
C ILE A 41 19.39 -3.14 0.88
N GLU A 42 19.65 -4.27 1.53
CA GLU A 42 18.77 -5.43 1.49
C GLU A 42 17.41 -5.09 2.10
N GLY A 43 16.31 -5.55 1.48
CA GLY A 43 14.96 -5.27 1.96
C GLY A 43 14.40 -3.87 1.64
N MET A 44 15.18 -2.96 1.05
CA MET A 44 14.66 -1.65 0.61
C MET A 44 13.78 -1.74 -0.63
N GLN A 45 14.04 -2.68 -1.55
CA GLN A 45 13.26 -2.78 -2.79
C GLN A 45 11.77 -3.12 -2.55
N PRO A 46 11.41 -4.08 -1.68
CA PRO A 46 10.01 -4.31 -1.31
C PRO A 46 9.33 -3.09 -0.69
N ILE A 47 10.02 -2.35 0.18
CA ILE A 47 9.49 -1.14 0.83
C ILE A 47 9.26 -0.03 -0.21
N TYR A 48 10.22 0.19 -1.10
CA TYR A 48 10.11 1.15 -2.20
C TYR A 48 8.92 0.82 -3.12
N ASN A 49 8.77 -0.44 -3.48
CA ASN A 49 7.64 -0.90 -4.29
C ASN A 49 6.31 -0.73 -3.57
N ALA A 50 6.24 -1.03 -2.27
CA ALA A 50 5.03 -0.85 -1.47
C ALA A 50 4.60 0.62 -1.43
N ILE A 51 5.53 1.54 -1.16
CA ILE A 51 5.29 3.00 -1.17
C ILE A 51 4.79 3.47 -2.55
N ASN A 52 5.44 3.03 -3.62
CA ASN A 52 5.05 3.45 -4.97
C ASN A 52 3.73 2.81 -5.45
N SER A 53 3.38 1.63 -4.94
CA SER A 53 2.11 0.97 -5.26
C SER A 53 0.89 1.66 -4.64
N GLN A 54 1.05 2.43 -3.56
CA GLN A 54 -0.02 3.25 -3.01
C GLN A 54 -0.41 4.40 -3.95
N ASN A 55 0.54 4.89 -4.74
CA ASN A 55 0.33 6.00 -5.69
C ASN A 55 -0.15 5.57 -7.08
N THR A 56 -0.27 4.25 -7.35
CA THR A 56 -0.79 3.73 -8.64
C THR A 56 -2.25 3.28 -8.59
N GLN A 57 -2.96 3.50 -7.48
CA GLN A 57 -4.42 3.30 -7.41
C GLN A 57 -5.25 4.37 -8.17
N LEU A 58 -4.61 5.22 -8.98
CA LEU A 58 -5.26 6.39 -9.61
C LEU A 58 -5.68 6.21 -11.08
N ALA A 59 -5.76 4.99 -11.62
CA ALA A 59 -6.22 4.81 -13.01
C ALA A 59 -7.12 3.58 -13.28
N LYS A 60 -7.53 2.84 -12.25
CA LYS A 60 -8.60 1.85 -12.41
C LYS A 60 -9.87 2.45 -11.83
N ALA A 61 -10.94 2.49 -12.64
CA ALA A 61 -12.26 2.83 -12.14
C ALA A 61 -12.57 1.90 -10.96
N LYS A 62 -13.03 2.47 -9.84
CA LYS A 62 -13.55 1.68 -8.74
C LYS A 62 -14.82 1.00 -9.22
N ILE A 63 -14.82 -0.33 -9.26
CA ILE A 63 -15.96 -1.14 -9.68
C ILE A 63 -16.77 -1.49 -8.43
N TYR A 64 -18.06 -1.23 -8.48
CA TYR A 64 -19.03 -1.69 -7.50
C TYR A 64 -19.87 -2.77 -8.19
N ALA A 65 -19.83 -4.00 -7.69
CA ALA A 65 -20.66 -5.08 -8.22
C ALA A 65 -22.15 -4.86 -7.88
N THR A 66 -23.05 -5.60 -8.53
CA THR A 66 -24.46 -5.62 -8.13
C THR A 66 -24.59 -6.05 -6.67
N GLY A 67 -25.32 -5.26 -5.86
CA GLY A 67 -25.43 -5.45 -4.41
C GLY A 67 -24.33 -4.76 -3.59
N GLU A 68 -23.30 -4.19 -4.22
CA GLU A 68 -22.34 -3.30 -3.56
C GLU A 68 -22.77 -1.84 -3.72
N LEU A 69 -22.63 -1.06 -2.65
CA LEU A 69 -23.01 0.34 -2.61
C LEU A 69 -21.80 1.22 -2.29
N GLN A 70 -21.71 2.36 -2.97
CA GLN A 70 -20.92 3.49 -2.51
C GLN A 70 -21.69 4.20 -1.40
N VAL A 71 -21.14 4.19 -0.18
CA VAL A 71 -21.75 4.80 1.00
C VAL A 71 -21.07 6.12 1.33
N PHE A 72 -21.87 7.15 1.57
CA PHE A 72 -21.47 8.47 2.04
C PHE A 72 -22.10 8.73 3.39
N LYS A 73 -21.24 8.89 4.40
CA LYS A 73 -21.67 9.02 5.79
C LYS A 73 -22.41 10.32 6.04
N PHE A 74 -23.57 10.21 6.68
CA PHE A 74 -24.20 11.39 7.28
C PHE A 74 -23.35 11.91 8.45
N ALA A 75 -23.36 13.22 8.70
CA ALA A 75 -22.47 13.84 9.69
C ALA A 75 -22.64 13.33 11.15
N GLY A 76 -23.73 12.62 11.45
CA GLY A 76 -23.97 11.96 12.74
C GLY A 76 -23.56 10.48 12.81
N ASN A 77 -23.22 9.87 11.68
CA ASN A 77 -22.92 8.45 11.55
C ASN A 77 -21.39 8.26 11.60
N THR A 78 -20.89 7.59 12.63
CA THR A 78 -19.44 7.52 12.91
C THR A 78 -18.84 6.14 12.65
N ASN A 79 -19.66 5.12 12.38
CA ASN A 79 -19.17 3.77 12.11
C ASN A 79 -18.79 3.61 10.63
N ASN A 80 -17.52 3.87 10.31
CA ASN A 80 -16.97 3.71 8.95
C ASN A 80 -16.94 2.26 8.43
N GLY A 81 -17.29 1.26 9.25
CA GLY A 81 -17.32 -0.15 8.88
C GLY A 81 -18.71 -0.72 8.59
N ALA A 82 -19.79 0.04 8.82
CA ALA A 82 -21.17 -0.44 8.64
C ALA A 82 -22.03 0.61 7.94
N LEU A 83 -23.07 0.19 7.23
CA LEU A 83 -24.09 1.10 6.71
C LEU A 83 -25.04 1.50 7.85
N GLU A 84 -25.34 2.79 7.98
CA GLU A 84 -26.21 3.33 9.05
C GLU A 84 -27.40 4.08 8.42
N ILE A 85 -28.56 4.05 9.10
CA ILE A 85 -29.76 4.77 8.64
C ILE A 85 -29.43 6.24 8.46
N GLY A 86 -29.88 6.84 7.35
CA GLY A 86 -29.56 8.21 6.98
C GLY A 86 -28.31 8.36 6.11
N ASP A 87 -27.49 7.32 5.94
CA ASP A 87 -26.37 7.36 5.01
C ASP A 87 -26.86 7.48 3.56
N PHE A 88 -26.16 8.29 2.78
CA PHE A 88 -26.43 8.45 1.37
C PHE A 88 -25.69 7.37 0.58
N VAL A 89 -26.38 6.72 -0.36
CA VAL A 89 -25.86 5.59 -1.12
C VAL A 89 -26.02 5.78 -2.62
N VAL A 90 -25.08 5.21 -3.37
CA VAL A 90 -25.11 5.11 -4.83
C VAL A 90 -24.67 3.72 -5.23
N GLY A 91 -25.44 3.03 -6.07
CA GLY A 91 -25.07 1.69 -6.54
C GLY A 91 -26.21 0.96 -7.22
N ILE A 92 -26.06 -0.35 -7.41
CA ILE A 92 -27.05 -1.18 -8.08
C ILE A 92 -27.75 -2.06 -7.06
N VAL A 93 -29.07 -1.93 -6.97
CA VAL A 93 -29.95 -2.73 -6.11
C VAL A 93 -30.94 -3.47 -7.01
N GLY A 94 -30.84 -4.81 -7.01
CA GLY A 94 -31.57 -5.64 -7.97
C GLY A 94 -31.17 -5.32 -9.41
N ASN A 95 -32.14 -4.90 -10.23
CA ASN A 95 -31.94 -4.54 -11.64
C ASN A 95 -31.99 -3.01 -11.86
N GLN A 96 -31.81 -2.22 -10.80
CA GLN A 96 -31.87 -0.77 -10.85
C GLN A 96 -30.60 -0.14 -10.27
N PHE A 97 -30.04 0.82 -10.98
CA PHE A 97 -29.13 1.80 -10.38
C PHE A 97 -29.94 2.79 -9.55
N ILE A 98 -29.49 3.08 -8.33
CA ILE A 98 -30.15 4.03 -7.43
C ILE A 98 -29.17 5.04 -6.84
N ARG A 99 -29.72 6.22 -6.55
CA ARG A 99 -29.17 7.24 -5.68
C ARG A 99 -30.20 7.54 -4.60
N GLY A 100 -29.86 7.41 -3.33
CA GLY A 100 -30.84 7.62 -2.26
C GLY A 100 -30.26 7.61 -0.85
N ILE A 101 -31.16 7.64 0.14
CA ILE A 101 -30.82 7.51 1.56
C ILE A 101 -31.20 6.12 2.05
N TYR A 102 -30.32 5.44 2.75
CA TYR A 102 -30.64 4.18 3.42
C TYR A 102 -31.58 4.44 4.60
N ILE A 103 -32.73 3.77 4.61
CA ILE A 103 -33.76 3.91 5.66
C ILE A 103 -33.85 2.69 6.58
N GLY A 104 -32.97 1.69 6.40
CA GLY A 104 -32.93 0.47 7.19
C GLY A 104 -33.48 -0.75 6.45
N GLY A 105 -32.97 -1.94 6.80
CA GLY A 105 -33.44 -3.23 6.28
C GLY A 105 -32.39 -3.95 5.44
N ASP A 106 -32.83 -4.56 4.35
CA ASP A 106 -31.99 -5.38 3.48
C ASP A 106 -31.46 -4.57 2.29
N ILE A 107 -30.14 -4.52 2.12
CA ILE A 107 -29.46 -3.72 1.09
C ILE A 107 -29.77 -4.19 -0.34
N VAL A 108 -30.29 -5.40 -0.53
CA VAL A 108 -30.72 -5.87 -1.85
C VAL A 108 -32.16 -5.46 -2.18
N SER A 109 -32.89 -4.90 -1.21
CA SER A 109 -34.28 -4.47 -1.36
C SER A 109 -34.37 -2.96 -1.62
N LEU A 110 -35.02 -2.56 -2.70
CA LEU A 110 -35.30 -1.15 -2.99
C LEU A 110 -36.12 -0.48 -1.88
N ALA A 111 -36.93 -1.23 -1.14
CA ALA A 111 -37.73 -0.72 -0.04
C ALA A 111 -36.89 -0.25 1.17
N SER A 112 -35.61 -0.61 1.22
CA SER A 112 -34.67 -0.14 2.25
C SER A 112 -34.03 1.21 1.93
N PHE A 113 -34.46 1.85 0.85
CA PHE A 113 -33.92 3.14 0.42
C PHE A 113 -35.03 4.15 0.11
N ASN A 114 -34.82 5.39 0.54
CA ASN A 114 -35.52 6.55 0.00
C ASN A 114 -34.80 6.99 -1.27
N VAL A 115 -35.30 6.53 -2.41
CA VAL A 115 -34.67 6.72 -3.73
C VAL A 115 -34.98 8.11 -4.27
N TYR A 116 -33.94 8.85 -4.65
CA TYR A 116 -34.04 10.18 -5.26
C TYR A 116 -33.97 10.13 -6.78
N ASP A 117 -33.17 9.22 -7.32
CA ASP A 117 -32.97 9.01 -8.74
C ASP A 117 -32.68 7.54 -8.98
N SER A 118 -33.23 6.97 -10.04
CA SER A 118 -33.00 5.59 -10.43
C SER A 118 -33.05 5.37 -11.94
N ILE A 119 -32.28 4.38 -12.39
CA ILE A 119 -32.24 3.92 -13.76
C ILE A 119 -32.42 2.40 -13.74
N GLU A 120 -33.42 1.89 -14.47
CA GLU A 120 -33.59 0.46 -14.69
C GLU A 120 -32.69 -0.02 -15.82
N PHE A 121 -32.10 -1.20 -15.67
CA PHE A 121 -31.27 -1.84 -16.70
C PHE A 121 -32.04 -2.81 -17.59
#